data_AF-A0AAN5CHZ3-F1
#
_entry.id   AF-A0AAN5CHZ3-F1
#
_cell.length_a   1.000
_cell.length_b   1.000
_cell.length_c   1.000
_cell.angle_alpha   90.00
_cell.angle_beta   90.00
_cell.angle_gamma   90.00
#
_symmetry.space_group_name_H-M   'P 1'
#
loop_
_entity.id
_entity.type
_entity.pdbx_description
1 polymer ?
#
loop_
_entity_poly.entity_id
_entity_poly.type
_entity_poly.pdbx_seq_one_letter_code
_entity_poly.pdbx_strand_id
1 'polypeptide(L)'
;LIDVGGQRTYRKKWIHCFDGVAAVLFVASVAAYDQTLDEVDKMIKPVLHKDIFPVQAAKPPRPDNRLRDSAQLFGDMLRNKYLTTAAFILFLNKKDLFLKKLPVHPLGK
;
A
#
# COMPACT_ATOMS: atom_id res chain seq x y z
N LEU A 1 13.68 -7.50 15.09
CA LEU A 1 12.42 -7.42 14.33
C LEU A 1 11.78 -6.08 14.65
N ILE A 2 11.56 -5.23 13.65
CA ILE A 2 10.87 -3.93 13.81
C ILE A 2 9.47 -4.10 13.24
N ASP A 3 8.44 -3.93 14.07
CA ASP A 3 7.05 -3.96 13.60
C ASP A 3 6.60 -2.53 13.27
N VAL A 4 6.15 -2.34 12.03
CA VAL A 4 5.71 -1.05 11.52
C VAL A 4 4.24 -1.12 11.17
N GLY A 5 3.45 -0.21 11.74
CA GLY A 5 2.03 -0.12 11.43
C GLY A 5 1.79 0.17 9.94
N GLY A 6 1.02 -0.70 9.27
CA GLY A 6 0.68 -0.57 7.85
C GLY A 6 -0.38 0.50 7.52
N GLN A 7 -1.00 1.10 8.54
CA GLN A 7 -1.98 2.20 8.39
C GLN A 7 -1.33 3.41 7.71
N ARG A 8 -2.04 4.05 6.76
CA ARG A 8 -1.47 5.15 5.94
C ARG A 8 -0.95 6.30 6.78
N THR A 9 -1.64 6.66 7.86
CA THR A 9 -1.26 7.72 8.80
C THR A 9 0.12 7.50 9.45
N TYR A 10 0.55 6.24 9.59
CA TYR A 10 1.82 5.90 10.23
C TYR A 10 2.95 5.71 9.23
N ARG A 11 2.69 5.54 7.93
CA ARG A 11 3.70 5.25 6.88
C ARG A 11 4.86 6.26 6.84
N LYS A 12 4.60 7.53 7.11
CA LYS A 12 5.63 8.59 7.16
C LYS A 12 6.52 8.52 8.41
N LYS A 13 6.05 7.87 9.48
CA LYS A 13 6.72 7.84 10.79
C LYS A 13 7.82 6.80 10.91
N TRP A 14 7.89 5.81 10.02
CA TRP A 14 8.88 4.72 10.13
C TRP A 14 9.94 4.72 9.02
N ILE A 15 9.83 5.59 8.03
CA ILE A 15 10.73 5.58 6.87
C ILE A 15 12.18 5.90 7.24
N HIS A 16 12.40 6.60 8.35
CA HIS A 16 13.72 6.94 8.88
C HIS A 16 14.33 5.83 9.75
N CYS A 17 13.56 4.79 10.09
CA CYS A 17 14.03 3.66 10.91
C CYS A 17 14.70 2.55 10.07
N PHE A 18 14.94 2.81 8.79
CA PHE A 18 15.27 1.78 7.78
C PHE A 18 16.71 1.75 7.30
N ASP A 19 17.58 2.54 7.92
CA ASP A 19 19.00 2.45 7.62
C ASP A 19 19.58 1.13 8.13
N GLY A 20 20.32 0.41 7.28
CA GLY A 20 20.99 -0.84 7.63
C GLY A 20 20.10 -2.08 7.83
N VAL A 21 18.85 -2.08 7.35
CA VAL A 21 17.97 -3.25 7.47
C VAL A 21 18.40 -4.37 6.50
N ALA A 22 18.63 -5.57 7.03
CA ALA A 22 19.02 -6.73 6.22
C ALA A 22 17.88 -7.28 5.33
N ALA A 23 16.64 -7.26 5.84
CA ALA A 23 15.49 -7.77 5.10
C ALA A 23 14.19 -7.06 5.51
N VAL A 24 13.30 -6.90 4.55
CA VAL A 24 11.94 -6.41 4.72
C VAL A 24 10.98 -7.58 4.55
N LEU A 25 10.19 -7.86 5.59
CA LEU A 25 9.06 -8.76 5.52
C LEU A 25 7.78 -7.96 5.25
N PHE A 26 7.23 -8.08 4.03
CA PHE A 26 6.01 -7.39 3.64
C PHE A 26 4.84 -8.37 3.58
N VAL A 27 3.76 -8.07 4.31
CA VAL A 27 2.56 -8.92 4.36
C VAL A 27 1.38 -8.20 3.70
N ALA A 28 0.86 -8.77 2.62
CA ALA A 28 -0.30 -8.24 1.89
C ALA A 28 -1.48 -9.20 1.98
N SER A 29 -2.68 -8.70 2.28
CA SER A 29 -3.90 -9.53 2.28
C SER A 29 -4.49 -9.63 0.88
N VAL A 30 -4.37 -10.79 0.22
CA VAL A 30 -4.96 -11.01 -1.12
C VAL A 30 -6.48 -10.98 -1.12
N ALA A 31 -7.11 -11.30 0.02
CA ALA A 31 -8.57 -11.25 0.19
C ALA A 31 -9.18 -9.83 0.18
N ALA A 32 -8.34 -8.79 0.11
CA ALA A 32 -8.77 -7.39 0.14
C ALA A 32 -8.96 -6.78 -1.26
N TYR A 33 -8.96 -7.61 -2.32
CA TYR A 33 -9.10 -7.20 -3.73
C TYR A 33 -10.43 -6.53 -4.09
N ASP A 34 -11.46 -6.73 -3.27
CA ASP A 34 -12.82 -6.20 -3.41
C ASP A 34 -13.18 -5.23 -2.26
N GLN A 35 -12.23 -4.93 -1.39
CA GLN A 35 -12.44 -4.02 -0.25
C GLN A 35 -11.97 -2.61 -0.57
N THR A 36 -12.71 -1.62 -0.11
CA THR A 36 -12.30 -0.22 -0.17
C THR A 36 -11.39 0.15 1.00
N LEU A 37 -10.59 1.21 0.85
CA LEU A 37 -9.91 1.86 1.98
C LEU A 37 -10.91 2.38 3.03
N ASP A 38 -10.45 2.56 4.26
CA ASP A 38 -11.22 3.20 5.33
C ASP A 38 -11.37 4.70 5.05
N GLU A 39 -12.44 5.36 5.53
CA GLU A 39 -12.73 6.78 5.21
C GLU A 39 -11.58 7.72 5.58
N VAL A 40 -10.94 7.48 6.72
CA VAL A 40 -9.76 8.26 7.17
C VAL A 40 -8.59 8.11 6.20
N ASP A 41 -8.40 6.90 5.65
CA ASP A 41 -7.33 6.60 4.70
C ASP A 41 -7.59 7.24 3.33
N LYS A 42 -8.86 7.37 2.93
CA LYS A 42 -9.29 8.09 1.71
C LYS A 42 -9.05 9.61 1.82
N MET A 43 -9.15 10.17 3.03
CA MET A 43 -8.88 11.59 3.29
C MET A 43 -7.40 11.95 3.19
N ILE A 44 -6.49 10.97 3.33
CA ILE A 44 -5.05 11.18 3.17
C ILE A 44 -4.71 11.26 1.68
N LYS A 45 -4.86 12.46 1.14
CA LYS A 45 -4.43 12.81 -0.23
C LYS A 45 -2.96 13.30 -0.20
N PRO A 46 -2.10 12.82 -1.11
CA PRO A 46 -0.77 13.41 -1.26
C PRO A 46 -0.93 14.87 -1.65
N VAL A 47 -0.23 15.77 -0.96
CA VAL A 47 -0.14 17.18 -1.38
C VAL A 47 0.61 17.20 -2.70
N LEU A 48 -0.10 17.48 -3.78
CA LEU A 48 0.47 17.59 -5.12
C LEU A 48 1.00 19.01 -5.30
N HIS A 49 2.04 19.15 -6.12
CA HIS A 49 2.49 20.48 -6.58
C HIS A 49 1.35 21.30 -7.22
N LYS A 50 0.33 20.62 -7.75
CA LYS A 50 -0.91 21.20 -8.30
C LYS A 50 -1.86 21.81 -7.25
N ASP A 51 -1.72 21.41 -6.00
CA ASP A 51 -2.52 21.93 -4.88
C ASP A 51 -1.88 23.21 -4.30
N ILE A 52 -0.63 23.50 -4.68
CA ILE A 52 0.14 24.69 -4.28
C ILE A 52 0.10 25.75 -5.40
N PHE A 53 0.03 25.32 -6.67
CA PHE A 53 -0.11 26.18 -7.84
C PHE A 53 -1.16 25.61 -8.81
N PRO A 54 -2.17 26.39 -9.26
CA PRO A 54 -3.26 25.86 -10.05
C PRO A 54 -2.78 25.51 -11.46
N VAL A 55 -2.54 24.22 -11.72
CA VAL A 55 -2.31 23.69 -13.08
C VAL A 55 -3.10 22.40 -13.30
N GLN A 56 -3.98 22.47 -14.30
CA GLN A 56 -4.71 21.43 -15.04
C GLN A 56 -5.09 20.13 -14.30
N ALA A 57 -6.41 19.96 -14.21
CA ALA A 57 -7.19 18.80 -13.76
C ALA A 57 -6.38 17.55 -13.41
N ALA A 58 -6.31 17.25 -12.11
CA ALA A 58 -5.81 15.97 -11.64
C ALA A 58 -6.72 14.85 -12.15
N LYS A 59 -6.10 13.79 -12.69
CA LYS A 59 -6.74 12.52 -13.05
C LYS A 59 -7.65 12.08 -11.89
N PRO A 60 -8.91 11.67 -12.15
CA PRO A 60 -9.82 11.28 -11.06
C PRO A 60 -9.19 10.20 -10.18
N PRO A 61 -9.39 10.25 -8.86
CA PRO A 61 -8.84 9.25 -7.96
C PRO A 61 -9.32 7.87 -8.42
N ARG A 62 -8.37 6.98 -8.70
CA ARG A 62 -8.69 5.58 -9.01
C ARG A 62 -9.45 4.99 -7.82
N PRO A 63 -10.45 4.12 -8.02
CA PRO A 63 -11.19 3.53 -6.91
C PRO A 63 -10.22 2.88 -5.91
N ASP A 64 -10.32 3.35 -4.67
CA ASP A 64 -9.42 3.07 -3.56
C ASP A 64 -9.58 1.63 -3.06
N ASN A 65 -8.92 0.69 -3.72
CA ASN A 65 -8.90 -0.70 -3.30
C ASN A 65 -7.74 -1.00 -2.33
N ARG A 66 -8.01 -1.74 -1.24
CA ARG A 66 -6.99 -2.06 -0.21
C ARG A 66 -5.82 -2.88 -0.74
N LEU A 67 -6.06 -3.85 -1.63
CA LEU A 67 -5.00 -4.65 -2.22
C LEU A 67 -4.12 -3.80 -3.17
N ARG A 68 -4.74 -2.91 -3.96
CA ARG A 68 -4.01 -1.95 -4.80
C ARG A 68 -3.18 -0.97 -3.98
N ASP A 69 -3.70 -0.47 -2.86
CA ASP A 69 -2.94 0.36 -1.93
C ASP A 69 -1.72 -0.38 -1.36
N SER A 70 -1.91 -1.64 -0.97
CA SER A 70 -0.80 -2.48 -0.50
C SER A 70 0.26 -2.69 -1.58
N ALA A 71 -0.14 -2.94 -2.83
CA ALA A 71 0.78 -3.07 -3.95
C ALA A 71 1.51 -1.75 -4.26
N GLN A 72 0.84 -0.61 -4.15
CA GLN A 72 1.46 0.70 -4.30
C GLN A 72 2.52 0.93 -3.21
N LEU A 73 2.19 0.68 -1.94
CA LEU A 73 3.13 0.79 -0.83
C LEU A 73 4.36 -0.11 -1.04
N PHE A 74 4.16 -1.37 -1.43
CA PHE A 74 5.26 -2.27 -1.72
C PHE A 74 6.17 -1.72 -2.82
N GLY A 75 5.57 -1.20 -3.91
CA GLY A 75 6.32 -0.53 -4.98
C GLY A 75 7.08 0.71 -4.50
N ASP A 76 6.51 1.51 -3.60
CA ASP A 76 7.19 2.66 -3.00
C ASP A 76 8.37 2.24 -2.12
N MET A 77 8.25 1.14 -1.37
CA MET A 77 9.33 0.58 -0.57
C MET A 77 10.48 0.04 -1.43
N LEU A 78 10.17 -0.64 -2.55
CA LEU A 78 11.18 -1.11 -3.50
C LEU A 78 11.98 0.03 -4.14
N ARG A 79 11.39 1.23 -4.25
CA ARG A 79 12.06 2.43 -4.77
C ARG A 79 12.78 3.25 -3.70
N ASN A 80 12.73 2.83 -2.43
CA ASN A 80 13.31 3.59 -1.34
C ASN A 80 14.84 3.42 -1.30
N LYS A 81 15.57 4.54 -1.38
CA LYS A 81 17.04 4.56 -1.32
C LYS A 81 17.64 3.94 -0.06
N TYR A 82 16.90 3.91 1.05
CA TYR A 82 17.34 3.33 2.32
C TYR A 82 17.17 1.80 2.37
N LEU A 83 16.42 1.22 1.42
CA LEU A 83 16.13 -0.22 1.36
C LEU A 83 16.78 -0.90 0.14
N THR A 84 17.69 -0.23 -0.57
CA THR A 84 18.31 -0.75 -1.80
C THR A 84 19.08 -2.04 -1.60
N THR A 85 19.68 -2.24 -0.43
CA THR A 85 20.45 -3.43 -0.07
C THR A 85 19.63 -4.48 0.69
N ALA A 86 18.42 -4.14 1.11
CA ALA A 86 17.58 -5.03 1.89
C ALA A 86 16.96 -6.13 1.02
N ALA A 87 16.95 -7.37 1.50
CA ALA A 87 16.21 -8.45 0.87
C ALA A 87 14.69 -8.27 1.08
N PHE A 88 13.88 -8.41 0.03
CA PHE A 88 12.42 -8.30 0.14
C PHE A 88 11.76 -9.68 0.16
N ILE A 89 10.99 -9.94 1.20
CA ILE A 89 10.17 -11.16 1.36
C ILE A 89 8.71 -10.73 1.34
N LEU A 90 7.96 -11.20 0.33
CA LEU A 90 6.54 -10.87 0.16
C LEU A 90 5.66 -12.06 0.57
N PHE A 91 4.80 -11.85 1.56
CA PHE A 91 3.77 -12.81 1.97
C PHE A 91 2.39 -12.38 1.47
N LEU A 92 1.79 -13.24 0.65
CA LEU A 92 0.41 -13.12 0.19
C LEU A 92 -0.53 -13.83 1.17
N ASN A 93 -0.99 -13.09 2.17
CA ASN A 93 -1.79 -13.58 3.29
C ASN A 93 -3.29 -13.67 2.97
N LYS A 94 -4.03 -14.50 3.72
CA LYS A 94 -5.49 -14.73 3.59
C LYS A 94 -5.92 -15.36 2.27
N LYS A 95 -5.10 -16.28 1.74
CA LYS A 95 -5.41 -17.04 0.51
C LYS A 95 -6.71 -17.84 0.64
N ASP A 96 -6.96 -18.41 1.81
CA ASP A 96 -8.19 -19.13 2.14
C ASP A 96 -9.44 -18.26 1.96
N LEU A 97 -9.41 -17.03 2.49
CA LEU A 97 -10.52 -16.08 2.34
C LEU A 97 -10.64 -15.59 0.90
N PHE A 98 -9.53 -15.37 0.21
CA PHE A 98 -9.53 -15.01 -1.20
C PHE A 98 -10.24 -16.07 -2.05
N LEU A 99 -9.91 -17.35 -1.87
CA LEU A 99 -10.54 -18.45 -2.60
C LEU A 99 -12.04 -18.57 -2.30
N LYS A 100 -12.46 -18.34 -1.05
CA LYS A 100 -13.89 -18.33 -0.67
C LYS A 100 -14.68 -17.18 -1.30
N LYS A 101 -14.03 -16.04 -1.54
CA LYS A 101 -14.68 -14.84 -2.08
C LYS A 101 -14.76 -14.83 -3.60
N LEU A 102 -13.84 -15.49 -4.28
CA LEU A 102 -13.75 -15.49 -5.74
C LEU A 102 -15.06 -15.91 -6.47
N PRO A 103 -15.85 -16.89 -5.98
CA PRO A 103 -17.13 -17.24 -6.61
C PRO A 103 -18.21 -16.16 -6.48
N VAL A 104 -18.18 -15.36 -5.41
CA VAL A 104 -19.18 -14.33 -5.09
C VAL A 104 -18.77 -12.96 -5.65
N HIS A 105 -17.49 -12.67 -5.62
CA HIS A 105 -16.86 -11.45 -6.11
C HIS A 105 -15.73 -11.82 -7.06
N PRO A 106 -16.00 -12.15 -8.33
CA PRO A 106 -14.96 -12.47 -9.29
C PRO A 106 -14.02 -11.26 -9.51
N LEU A 107 -12.76 -11.53 -9.85
CA LEU A 107 -11.73 -10.51 -10.07
C LEU A 107 -11.99 -9.60 -11.29
N GLY A 108 -13.02 -9.87 -12.09
CA GLY A 108 -13.40 -9.09 -13.26
C GLY A 108 -14.90 -8.97 -13.46
N LYS A 109 -15.29 -7.87 -14.11
CA LYS A 109 -16.20 -7.87 -15.26
C LYS A 109 -15.41 -7.31 -16.44
#